data_AF-A0A4S1H6Y3-F1
#
_entry.id   AF-A0A4S1H6Y3-F1
#
_cell.length_a   1.000
_cell.length_b   1.000
_cell.length_c   1.000
_cell.angle_alpha   90.00
_cell.angle_beta   90.00
_cell.angle_gamma   90.00
#
_symmetry.space_group_name_H-M   'P 1'
#
loop_
_entity.id
_entity.type
_entity.pdbx_description
1 polymer ?
#
loop_
_entity_poly.entity_id
_entity_poly.type
_entity_poly.pdbx_seq_one_letter_code
_entity_poly.pdbx_strand_id
1 'polypeptide(L)'
;MSGLKLLALDTEDLSVISTHMQDSVFKLKDVAFEPKHGQFTFSANRFVWESADKKHLPPERCRTVVFLKRVSAVRSQSINLADREQVLSLLAIRFTPNGEGPDGLVELALSGGGTIALDVECIEAQLTDVSGAWETATKPHHPDSE
;
A
#
# COMPACT_ATOMS: atom_id res chain seq x y z
N MET A 1 22.99 2.04 -0.95
CA MET A 1 21.59 2.04 -0.48
C MET A 1 20.70 2.33 -1.69
N SER A 2 20.25 1.28 -2.39
CA SER A 2 19.28 1.42 -3.47
C SER A 2 17.95 0.86 -2.97
N GLY A 3 17.14 1.71 -2.34
CA GLY A 3 15.77 1.35 -1.96
C GLY A 3 14.89 1.15 -3.19
N LEU A 4 13.88 0.29 -3.10
CA LEU A 4 12.94 0.04 -4.19
C LEU A 4 12.20 1.33 -4.53
N LYS A 5 12.09 1.62 -5.82
CA LYS A 5 11.31 2.73 -6.36
C LYS A 5 10.50 2.24 -7.53
N LEU A 6 9.17 2.34 -7.43
CA LEU A 6 8.25 1.93 -8.47
C LEU A 6 7.32 3.09 -8.81
N LEU A 7 6.89 3.12 -10.07
CA LEU A 7 5.85 4.00 -10.58
C LEU A 7 4.83 3.09 -11.26
N ALA A 8 3.55 3.34 -11.01
CA ALA A 8 2.44 2.67 -11.68
C ALA A 8 1.56 3.68 -12.40
N LEU A 9 1.35 3.43 -13.69
CA LEU A 9 0.50 4.24 -14.57
C LEU A 9 -0.69 3.44 -15.13
N ASP A 10 -0.72 2.13 -14.89
CA ASP A 10 -1.81 1.25 -15.26
C ASP A 10 -2.08 0.17 -14.19
N THR A 11 -3.02 -0.73 -14.48
CA THR A 11 -3.43 -1.80 -13.57
C THR A 11 -2.37 -2.88 -13.37
N GLU A 12 -1.55 -3.16 -14.38
CA GLU A 12 -0.50 -4.17 -14.30
C GLU A 12 0.62 -3.66 -13.39
N ASP A 13 1.06 -2.42 -13.56
CA ASP A 13 2.04 -1.80 -12.68
C ASP A 13 1.52 -1.68 -11.23
N LEU A 14 0.24 -1.31 -11.07
CA LEU A 14 -0.36 -1.20 -9.74
C LEU A 14 -0.37 -2.55 -9.02
N SER A 15 -0.55 -3.66 -9.76
CA SER A 15 -0.48 -5.02 -9.21
C SER A 15 0.92 -5.36 -8.67
N VAL A 16 1.99 -4.83 -9.31
CA VAL A 16 3.37 -4.96 -8.82
C VAL A 16 3.54 -4.22 -7.50
N ILE A 17 3.07 -2.97 -7.41
CA ILE A 17 3.08 -2.22 -6.14
C ILE A 17 2.28 -2.96 -5.06
N SER A 18 1.09 -3.45 -5.38
CA SER A 18 0.25 -4.23 -4.45
C SER A 18 1.00 -5.44 -3.90
N THR A 19 1.68 -6.19 -4.77
CA THR A 19 2.46 -7.37 -4.40
C THR A 19 3.59 -7.01 -3.43
N HIS A 20 4.37 -5.95 -3.70
CA HIS A 20 5.44 -5.52 -2.80
C HIS A 20 4.93 -4.96 -1.46
N MET A 21 3.71 -4.43 -1.44
CA MET A 21 3.09 -3.83 -0.24
C MET A 21 2.22 -4.79 0.56
N GLN A 22 2.01 -6.02 0.08
CA GLN A 22 1.27 -7.04 0.81
C GLN A 22 1.91 -7.30 2.19
N ASP A 23 1.08 -7.38 3.23
CA ASP A 23 1.46 -7.52 4.65
C ASP A 23 2.29 -6.37 5.21
N SER A 24 2.25 -5.22 4.52
CA SER A 24 2.72 -3.99 5.10
C SER A 24 1.79 -3.55 6.23
N VAL A 25 2.40 -3.07 7.30
CA VAL A 25 1.68 -2.55 8.46
C VAL A 25 1.94 -1.07 8.61
N PHE A 26 0.89 -0.30 8.88
CA PHE A 26 0.98 1.13 9.07
C PHE A 26 0.01 1.59 10.14
N LYS A 27 0.22 2.79 10.66
CA LYS A 27 -0.71 3.42 11.60
C LYS A 27 -1.56 4.45 10.89
N LEU A 28 -2.77 4.68 11.38
CA LEU A 28 -3.65 5.69 10.79
C LEU A 28 -3.00 7.08 10.77
N LYS A 29 -2.19 7.44 11.77
CA LYS A 29 -1.44 8.71 11.79
C LYS A 29 -0.46 8.89 10.63
N ASP A 30 -0.04 7.79 10.00
CA ASP A 30 0.90 7.77 8.88
C ASP A 30 0.19 7.87 7.52
N VAL A 31 -1.13 8.08 7.52
CA VAL A 31 -1.96 8.31 6.32
C VAL A 31 -2.31 9.79 6.21
N ALA A 32 -2.17 10.36 5.03
CA ALA A 32 -2.55 11.75 4.76
C ALA A 32 -3.25 11.89 3.40
N PHE A 33 -4.26 12.76 3.36
CA PHE A 33 -4.92 13.18 2.12
C PHE A 33 -4.91 14.70 2.07
N GLU A 34 -4.42 15.24 0.95
CA GLU A 34 -4.36 16.68 0.65
C GLU A 34 -5.28 17.00 -0.53
N PRO A 35 -6.57 17.31 -0.29
CA PRO A 35 -7.57 17.48 -1.37
C PRO A 35 -7.21 18.57 -2.36
N LYS A 36 -6.59 19.66 -1.89
CA LYS A 36 -6.17 20.79 -2.73
C LYS A 36 -5.17 20.37 -3.81
N HIS A 37 -4.36 19.36 -3.52
CA HIS A 37 -3.33 18.86 -4.42
C HIS A 37 -3.72 17.51 -5.07
N GLY A 38 -4.83 16.90 -4.63
CA GLY A 38 -5.27 15.58 -5.06
C GLY A 38 -4.26 14.49 -4.73
N GLN A 39 -3.63 14.58 -3.55
CA GLN A 39 -2.53 13.69 -3.14
C GLN A 39 -2.94 12.87 -1.92
N PHE A 40 -2.86 11.54 -2.05
CA PHE A 40 -3.03 10.60 -0.95
C PHE A 40 -1.71 9.89 -0.68
N THR A 41 -1.33 9.77 0.59
CA THR A 41 -0.08 9.13 0.99
C THR A 41 -0.28 8.23 2.19
N PHE A 42 0.49 7.15 2.25
CA PHE A 42 0.67 6.41 3.49
C PHE A 42 2.09 5.87 3.61
N SER A 43 2.60 5.85 4.85
CA SER A 43 3.89 5.25 5.17
C SER A 43 3.70 3.93 5.91
N ALA A 44 4.31 2.86 5.42
CA ALA A 44 4.16 1.53 5.97
C ALA A 44 5.51 0.83 6.19
N ASN A 45 5.49 -0.18 7.05
CA ASN A 45 6.60 -1.12 7.19
C ASN A 45 6.28 -2.35 6.32
N ARG A 46 6.74 -2.36 5.06
CA ARG A 46 6.52 -3.49 4.16
C ARG A 46 7.50 -4.62 4.44
N PHE A 47 7.11 -5.83 4.08
CA PHE A 47 8.02 -6.97 4.04
C PHE A 47 8.82 -6.94 2.73
N VAL A 48 10.11 -7.29 2.79
CA VAL A 48 11.00 -7.29 1.61
C VAL A 48 10.86 -8.62 0.88
N TRP A 49 9.74 -8.80 0.17
CA TRP A 49 9.39 -10.01 -0.56
C TRP A 49 10.45 -10.47 -1.56
N GLU A 50 11.11 -9.53 -2.22
CA GLU A 50 12.15 -9.79 -3.23
C GLU A 50 13.42 -10.45 -2.66
N SER A 51 13.60 -10.43 -1.34
CA SER A 51 14.69 -11.13 -0.64
C SER A 51 14.23 -12.37 0.12
N ALA A 52 12.92 -12.64 0.17
CA ALA A 52 12.32 -13.64 1.04
C ALA A 52 12.65 -15.11 0.69
N ASP A 53 13.06 -15.36 -0.56
CA ASP A 53 13.41 -16.70 -1.04
C ASP A 53 14.93 -16.91 -1.19
N LYS A 54 15.73 -15.90 -0.84
CA LYS A 54 17.20 -16.02 -0.83
C LYS A 54 17.61 -16.88 0.36
N LYS A 55 18.13 -18.07 0.06
CA LYS A 55 18.64 -18.99 1.08
C LYS A 55 19.68 -18.29 1.96
N HIS A 56 19.57 -18.49 3.27
CA HIS A 56 20.48 -17.98 4.30
C HIS A 56 20.44 -16.47 4.58
N LEU A 57 19.48 -15.73 4.05
CA LEU A 57 19.20 -14.37 4.53
C LEU A 57 18.01 -14.37 5.49
N PRO A 58 18.10 -13.65 6.62
CA PRO A 58 16.95 -13.43 7.47
C PRO A 58 15.87 -12.64 6.71
N PRO A 59 14.59 -12.83 7.04
CA PRO A 59 13.53 -11.99 6.48
C PRO A 59 13.73 -10.55 6.91
N GLU A 60 13.32 -9.61 6.06
CA GLU A 60 13.52 -8.18 6.31
C GLU A 60 12.24 -7.38 6.15
N ARG A 61 12.20 -6.23 6.81
CA ARG A 61 11.23 -5.15 6.57
C ARG A 61 11.96 -3.87 6.23
N CYS A 62 11.28 -2.98 5.51
CA CYS A 62 11.75 -1.62 5.30
C CYS A 62 10.60 -0.63 5.46
N ARG A 63 10.94 0.64 5.71
CA ARG A 63 9.98 1.74 5.73
C ARG A 63 9.80 2.20 4.29
N THR A 64 8.55 2.24 3.87
CA THR A 64 8.17 2.56 2.49
C THR A 64 7.05 3.59 2.52
N VAL A 65 7.08 4.52 1.57
CA VAL A 65 6.01 5.48 1.34
C VAL A 65 5.33 5.13 0.02
N VAL A 66 4.01 5.09 0.03
CA VAL A 66 3.18 5.04 -1.18
C VAL A 66 2.48 6.38 -1.35
N PHE A 67 2.50 6.88 -2.57
CA PHE A 67 1.95 8.16 -2.96
C PHE A 67 1.04 7.98 -4.17
N LEU A 68 -0.21 8.40 -4.07
CA LEU A 68 -1.19 8.41 -5.17
C LEU A 68 -1.58 9.84 -5.50
N LYS A 69 -1.59 10.16 -6.79
CA LYS A 69 -2.02 11.46 -7.32
C LYS A 69 -3.40 11.36 -7.94
N ARG A 70 -3.94 12.53 -8.29
CA ARG A 70 -5.23 12.67 -8.98
C ARG A 70 -6.39 12.10 -8.17
N VAL A 71 -6.25 12.12 -6.85
CA VAL A 71 -7.25 11.62 -5.91
C VAL A 71 -8.25 12.74 -5.65
N SER A 72 -9.50 12.53 -6.04
CA SER A 72 -10.58 13.51 -5.87
C SER A 72 -11.31 13.35 -4.53
N ALA A 73 -11.41 12.13 -4.03
CA ALA A 73 -12.04 11.82 -2.75
C ALA A 73 -11.42 10.60 -2.08
N VAL A 74 -11.53 10.56 -0.75
CA VAL A 74 -11.09 9.44 0.09
C VAL A 74 -12.20 9.06 1.04
N ARG A 75 -12.52 7.77 1.09
CA ARG A 75 -13.50 7.18 2.01
C ARG A 75 -12.85 6.03 2.75
N SER A 76 -13.35 5.73 3.96
CA SER A 76 -12.93 4.55 4.70
C SER A 76 -14.12 3.83 5.29
N GLN A 77 -13.97 2.52 5.46
CA GLN A 77 -14.96 1.65 6.08
C GLN A 77 -14.27 0.73 7.08
N SER A 78 -14.93 0.48 8.22
CA SER A 78 -14.44 -0.41 9.28
C SER A 78 -13.07 0.00 9.85
N ILE A 79 -12.78 1.30 9.90
CA ILE A 79 -11.57 1.89 10.51
C ILE A 79 -12.00 2.88 11.60
N ASN A 80 -11.35 2.85 12.76
CA ASN A 80 -11.62 3.81 13.82
C ASN A 80 -10.80 5.09 13.58
N LEU A 81 -11.40 6.07 12.91
CA LEU A 81 -10.73 7.32 12.58
C LEU A 81 -10.29 8.16 13.79
N ALA A 82 -10.85 7.91 14.98
CA ALA A 82 -10.45 8.58 16.21
C ALA A 82 -9.15 8.00 16.82
N ASP A 83 -8.85 6.73 16.54
CA ASP A 83 -7.63 6.07 17.03
C ASP A 83 -6.48 6.22 16.02
N ARG A 84 -5.71 7.28 16.18
CA ARG A 84 -4.54 7.57 15.34
C ARG A 84 -3.42 6.53 15.47
N GLU A 85 -3.40 5.75 16.56
CA GLU A 85 -2.39 4.72 16.80
C GLU A 85 -2.83 3.32 16.32
N GLN A 86 -4.09 3.19 15.86
CA GLN A 86 -4.61 1.96 15.27
C GLN A 86 -3.64 1.45 14.20
N VAL A 87 -3.21 0.19 14.36
CA VAL A 87 -2.37 -0.52 13.40
C VAL A 87 -3.28 -1.19 12.36
N LEU A 88 -3.01 -0.91 11.09
CA LEU A 88 -3.69 -1.44 9.93
C LEU A 88 -2.72 -2.33 9.16
N SER A 89 -3.20 -3.47 8.64
CA SER A 89 -2.42 -4.38 7.79
C SER A 89 -3.00 -4.38 6.39
N LEU A 90 -2.17 -4.09 5.40
CA LEU A 90 -2.57 -4.07 3.99
C LEU A 90 -2.56 -5.48 3.41
N LEU A 91 -3.67 -5.88 2.78
CA LEU A 91 -3.82 -7.14 2.07
C LEU A 91 -3.58 -6.98 0.56
N ALA A 92 -4.11 -5.91 -0.02
CA ALA A 92 -4.01 -5.63 -1.44
C ALA A 92 -4.30 -4.16 -1.76
N ILE A 93 -3.81 -3.72 -2.91
CA ILE A 93 -4.22 -2.49 -3.60
C ILE A 93 -4.91 -2.91 -4.89
N ARG A 94 -6.17 -2.52 -5.07
CA ARG A 94 -6.98 -2.88 -6.24
C ARG A 94 -7.44 -1.64 -6.99
N PHE A 95 -7.68 -1.77 -8.28
CA PHE A 95 -8.33 -0.74 -9.09
C PHE A 95 -9.60 -1.28 -9.72
N THR A 96 -10.67 -0.49 -9.70
CA THR A 96 -11.92 -0.76 -10.40
C THR A 96 -12.27 0.43 -11.29
N PRO A 97 -12.28 0.29 -12.62
CA PRO A 97 -12.60 1.40 -13.53
C PRO A 97 -14.08 1.78 -13.46
N ASN A 98 -14.40 3.07 -13.65
CA ASN A 98 -15.78 3.59 -13.72
C ASN A 98 -16.39 3.50 -15.13
N GLY A 99 -16.01 2.50 -15.92
CA GLY A 99 -16.42 2.33 -17.31
C GLY A 99 -15.23 2.08 -18.23
N GLU A 100 -15.23 2.70 -19.41
CA GLU A 100 -14.13 2.60 -20.39
C GLU A 100 -13.05 3.71 -20.22
N GLY A 101 -13.28 4.64 -19.30
CA GLY A 101 -12.35 5.74 -18.99
C GLY A 101 -11.17 5.34 -18.12
N PRO A 102 -10.16 6.22 -17.98
CA PRO A 102 -9.02 5.99 -17.09
C PRO A 102 -9.37 6.16 -15.61
N ASP A 103 -10.50 6.79 -15.30
CA ASP A 103 -10.93 7.05 -13.93
C ASP A 103 -11.54 5.81 -13.26
N GLY A 104 -11.45 5.79 -11.93
CA GLY A 104 -11.92 4.65 -11.18
C GLY A 104 -11.68 4.78 -9.69
N LEU A 105 -11.82 3.64 -9.02
CA LEU A 105 -11.65 3.49 -7.60
C LEU A 105 -10.37 2.70 -7.31
N VAL A 106 -9.41 3.32 -6.63
CA VAL A 106 -8.31 2.57 -6.00
C VAL A 106 -8.72 2.19 -4.59
N GLU A 107 -8.67 0.90 -4.28
CA GLU A 107 -9.05 0.34 -2.99
C GLU A 107 -7.83 -0.25 -2.27
N LEU A 108 -7.56 0.24 -1.06
CA LEU A 108 -6.64 -0.37 -0.10
C LEU A 108 -7.44 -1.31 0.81
N ALA A 109 -7.27 -2.61 0.57
CA ALA A 109 -7.93 -3.65 1.34
C ALA A 109 -7.14 -3.98 2.60
N LEU A 110 -7.77 -3.96 3.77
CA LEU A 110 -7.12 -4.16 5.05
C LEU A 110 -7.61 -5.43 5.75
N SER A 111 -6.74 -6.02 6.56
CA SER A 111 -7.12 -7.10 7.47
C SER A 111 -8.27 -6.68 8.38
N GLY A 112 -9.15 -7.60 8.72
CA GLY A 112 -10.30 -7.32 9.58
C GLY A 112 -11.46 -6.60 8.86
N GLY A 113 -11.48 -6.64 7.52
CA GLY A 113 -12.57 -6.07 6.71
C GLY A 113 -12.55 -4.54 6.61
N GLY A 114 -11.42 -3.92 6.95
CA GLY A 114 -11.19 -2.49 6.76
C GLY A 114 -10.88 -2.16 5.31
N THR A 115 -11.31 -0.97 4.86
CA THR A 115 -11.04 -0.50 3.50
C THR A 115 -10.79 0.99 3.49
N ILE A 116 -9.83 1.45 2.67
CA ILE A 116 -9.70 2.86 2.25
C ILE A 116 -9.89 2.93 0.74
N ALA A 117 -10.89 3.69 0.30
CA ALA A 117 -11.28 3.84 -1.09
C ALA A 117 -10.92 5.24 -1.59
N LEU A 118 -10.25 5.32 -2.73
CA LEU A 118 -9.75 6.55 -3.34
C LEU A 118 -10.39 6.69 -4.73
N ASP A 119 -11.18 7.75 -4.93
CA ASP A 119 -11.61 8.11 -6.29
C ASP A 119 -10.45 8.77 -7.00
N VAL A 120 -10.06 8.26 -8.16
CA VAL A 120 -8.93 8.76 -8.93
C VAL A 120 -9.33 9.08 -10.37
N GLU A 121 -8.77 10.16 -10.93
CA GLU A 121 -8.94 10.48 -12.37
C GLU A 121 -8.17 9.49 -13.26
N CYS A 122 -7.08 8.91 -12.75
CA CYS A 122 -6.30 7.85 -13.37
C CYS A 122 -5.38 7.17 -12.35
N ILE A 123 -4.79 6.03 -12.71
CA ILE A 123 -3.73 5.41 -11.92
C ILE A 123 -2.44 6.23 -12.09
N GLU A 124 -2.01 6.89 -11.01
CA GLU A 124 -0.67 7.47 -10.89
C GLU A 124 -0.18 7.24 -9.46
N ALA A 125 0.47 6.10 -9.22
CA ALA A 125 0.95 5.67 -7.92
C ALA A 125 2.47 5.52 -7.90
N GLN A 126 3.11 5.87 -6.79
CA GLN A 126 4.54 5.72 -6.58
C GLN A 126 4.79 4.99 -5.28
N LEU A 127 5.78 4.10 -5.28
CA LEU A 127 6.32 3.44 -4.10
C LEU A 127 7.78 3.83 -3.97
N THR A 128 8.22 4.19 -2.76
CA THR A 128 9.63 4.45 -2.47
C THR A 128 10.02 3.94 -1.08
N ASP A 129 11.04 3.10 -1.02
CA ASP A 129 11.70 2.77 0.25
C ASP A 129 12.50 3.96 0.77
N VAL A 130 12.24 4.34 2.01
CA VAL A 130 12.81 5.52 2.68
C VAL A 130 13.74 5.17 3.84
N SER A 131 13.95 3.87 4.10
CA SER A 131 14.94 3.39 5.08
C SER A 131 15.81 2.29 4.48
N GLY A 132 16.90 1.96 5.16
CA GLY A 132 17.53 0.65 5.01
C GLY A 132 16.57 -0.46 5.48
N ALA A 133 16.74 -1.66 4.93
CA ALA A 133 16.05 -2.84 5.42
C ALA A 133 16.60 -3.24 6.79
N TRP A 134 15.75 -3.82 7.63
CA TRP A 134 16.12 -4.39 8.92
C TRP A 134 15.51 -5.78 9.08
N GLU A 135 16.21 -6.65 9.80
CA GLU A 135 15.79 -8.03 10.02
C GLU A 135 14.48 -8.11 10.82
N THR A 136 13.65 -9.10 10.50
CA THR A 136 12.45 -9.45 11.25
C THR A 136 12.44 -10.94 11.55
N ALA A 137 11.85 -11.33 12.68
CA ALA A 137 11.77 -12.73 13.09
C ALA A 137 10.73 -13.53 12.30
N THR A 138 9.77 -12.87 11.65
CA THR A 138 8.58 -13.51 11.07
C THR A 138 8.40 -13.14 9.61
N LYS A 139 8.33 -14.16 8.74
CA LYS A 139 7.79 -14.05 7.38
C LYS A 139 6.25 -14.08 7.49
N PRO A 140 5.52 -13.16 6.83
CA PRO A 140 4.07 -13.26 6.74
C PRO A 140 3.66 -14.62 6.17
N HIS A 141 2.61 -15.21 6.72
CA HIS A 141 2.05 -16.46 6.25
C HIS A 141 0.58 -16.23 5.92
N HIS A 142 0.21 -16.55 4.68
CA HIS A 142 -1.17 -16.66 4.27
C HIS A 142 -1.48 -18.13 4.09
N PRO A 143 -2.53 -18.67 4.71
CA PRO A 143 -3.07 -19.94 4.25
C PRO A 143 -3.53 -19.76 2.80
N ASP A 144 -3.18 -20.70 1.93
CA ASP A 144 -3.68 -20.70 0.56
C ASP A 144 -5.21 -20.66 0.62
N SER A 145 -5.81 -19.62 0.03
CA SER A 145 -7.25 -19.58 -0.16
C SER A 145 -7.62 -20.65 -1.17
N GLU A 146 -8.34 -21.69 -0.71
CA GLU A 146 -8.99 -22.70 -1.55
C GLU A 146 -9.89 -22.09 -2.63
#